data_AF-A0A553SSF4-F1
#
_entry.id   AF-A0A553SSF4-F1
#
_cell.length_a   1.000
_cell.length_b   1.000
_cell.length_c   1.000
_cell.angle_alpha   90.00
_cell.angle_beta   90.00
_cell.angle_gamma   90.00
#
_symmetry.space_group_name_H-M   'P 1'
#
loop_
_entity.id
_entity.type
_entity.pdbx_description
1 polymer ?
#
loop_
_entity_poly.entity_id
_entity_poly.type
_entity_poly.pdbx_seq_one_letter_code
_entity_poly.pdbx_strand_id
1 'polypeptide(L)'
;MLNIIEDTVRFPEALEKGRTITRTYKTYPYRVYQATSVISGIDYGFSDEEGMFFRSTIDTKTQIVSPYEVKVSVTFGFRSREFDKRTDATIKYSLFMQFINY
;
A
#
# COMPACT_ATOMS: atom_id res chain seq x y z
N MET A 1 -2.76 -8.73 21.93
CA MET A 1 -1.70 -7.69 21.84
C MET A 1 -1.81 -6.99 20.49
N LEU A 2 -1.74 -5.66 20.43
CA LEU A 2 -1.73 -4.91 19.16
C LEU A 2 -0.29 -4.65 18.73
N ASN A 3 0.04 -4.95 17.48
CA ASN A 3 1.33 -4.62 16.87
C ASN A 3 1.10 -3.71 15.65
N ILE A 4 1.98 -2.73 15.49
CA ILE A 4 1.91 -1.72 14.42
C ILE A 4 3.23 -1.82 13.65
N ILE A 5 3.13 -2.04 12.34
CA ILE A 5 4.26 -2.02 11.42
C ILE A 5 4.08 -0.87 10.46
N GLU A 6 5.06 0.02 10.38
CA GLU A 6 5.14 1.03 9.35
C GLU A 6 5.99 0.49 8.19
N ASP A 7 5.45 0.57 6.98
CA ASP A 7 6.18 0.16 5.78
C ASP A 7 5.99 1.18 4.65
N THR A 8 6.94 1.19 3.73
CA THR A 8 6.97 2.08 2.58
C THR A 8 7.12 1.27 1.30
N VAL A 9 6.19 1.48 0.38
CA VAL A 9 6.22 0.90 -0.95
C VAL A 9 6.54 2.00 -1.93
N ARG A 10 7.71 1.90 -2.55
CA ARG A 10 8.06 2.68 -3.73
C ARG A 10 7.51 1.98 -4.96
N PHE A 11 6.90 2.76 -5.84
CA PHE A 11 6.60 2.37 -7.21
C PHE A 11 7.70 2.95 -8.09
N PRO A 12 8.83 2.21 -8.26
CA PRO A 12 9.89 2.65 -9.14
C PRO A 12 9.42 2.56 -10.58
N GLU A 13 9.88 3.53 -11.37
CA GLU A 13 9.54 3.75 -12.77
C GLU A 13 8.20 4.43 -12.98
N ALA A 14 8.22 5.33 -13.95
CA ALA A 14 7.07 6.02 -14.46
C ALA A 14 5.96 5.05 -14.85
N LEU A 15 4.99 4.88 -13.96
CA LEU A 15 3.89 3.97 -14.24
C LEU A 15 2.99 4.61 -15.31
N GLU A 16 2.80 3.91 -16.42
CA GLU A 16 1.81 4.27 -17.44
C GLU A 16 0.39 3.81 -17.03
N LYS A 17 0.30 2.81 -16.14
CA LYS A 17 -0.95 2.16 -15.71
C LYS A 17 -0.95 1.84 -14.21
N GLY A 18 -2.14 1.55 -13.67
CA GLY A 18 -2.31 1.12 -12.30
C GLY A 18 -1.50 -0.14 -11.99
N ARG A 19 -0.77 -0.11 -10.87
CA ARG A 19 0.08 -1.21 -10.41
C ARG A 19 -0.26 -1.55 -8.97
N THR A 20 -0.23 -2.85 -8.67
CA THR A 20 -0.34 -3.35 -7.30
C THR A 20 0.98 -3.98 -6.89
N ILE A 21 1.49 -3.59 -5.72
CA ILE A 21 2.64 -4.22 -5.06
C ILE A 21 2.13 -4.90 -3.80
N THR A 22 2.60 -6.13 -3.56
CA THR A 22 2.18 -6.93 -2.42
C THR A 22 3.35 -7.17 -1.46
N ARG A 23 3.11 -7.00 -0.16
CA ARG A 23 4.03 -7.34 0.92
C ARG A 23 3.42 -8.44 1.77
N THR A 24 4.27 -9.38 2.19
CA THR A 24 3.87 -10.49 3.05
C THR A 24 4.65 -10.42 4.35
N TYR A 25 3.95 -10.50 5.47
CA TYR A 25 4.50 -10.46 6.81
C TYR A 25 4.29 -11.81 7.49
N LYS A 26 5.39 -12.41 7.92
CA LYS A 26 5.38 -13.63 8.73
C LYS A 26 5.34 -13.24 10.20
N THR A 27 4.39 -13.77 10.95
CA THR A 27 4.15 -13.38 12.35
C THR A 27 4.41 -14.50 13.34
N TYR A 28 4.89 -15.67 12.89
CA TYR A 28 5.26 -16.77 13.78
C TYR A 28 6.24 -16.30 14.87
N PRO A 29 6.04 -16.66 16.16
CA PRO A 29 5.08 -17.65 16.66
C PRO A 29 3.67 -17.11 16.99
N TYR A 30 3.38 -15.83 16.73
CA TYR A 30 2.13 -15.18 17.12
C TYR A 30 1.01 -15.38 16.09
N ARG A 31 -0.16 -15.81 16.57
CA ARG A 31 -1.36 -15.99 15.75
C ARG A 31 -2.10 -14.66 15.58
N VAL A 32 -2.33 -14.26 14.34
CA VAL A 32 -3.09 -13.06 13.97
C VAL A 32 -4.58 -13.41 13.89
N TYR A 33 -5.40 -12.66 14.61
CA TYR A 33 -6.86 -12.74 14.56
C TYR A 33 -7.45 -11.71 13.61
N GLN A 34 -6.92 -10.49 13.65
CA GLN A 34 -7.39 -9.37 12.86
C GLN A 34 -6.18 -8.59 12.34
N ALA A 35 -6.26 -8.15 11.08
CA ALA A 35 -5.26 -7.30 10.47
C ALA A 35 -5.93 -6.21 9.62
N THR A 36 -5.41 -5.00 9.67
CA THR A 36 -5.93 -3.86 8.91
C THR A 36 -4.77 -2.96 8.48
N SER A 37 -4.80 -2.46 7.26
CA SER A 37 -3.83 -1.48 6.75
C SER A 37 -4.50 -0.13 6.58
N VAL A 38 -3.77 0.94 6.88
CA VAL A 38 -4.19 2.31 6.63
C VAL A 38 -3.05 3.05 5.94
N ILE A 39 -3.38 3.85 4.92
CA ILE A 39 -2.41 4.74 4.28
C ILE A 39 -2.01 5.83 5.28
N SER A 40 -0.72 5.93 5.57
CA SER A 40 -0.17 6.89 6.53
C SER A 40 0.52 8.08 5.87
N GLY A 41 0.89 7.96 4.59
CA GLY A 41 1.46 9.05 3.83
C GLY A 41 1.63 8.71 2.36
N ILE A 42 1.64 9.74 1.52
CA ILE A 42 1.84 9.61 0.08
C ILE A 42 2.82 10.70 -0.32
N ASP A 43 3.88 10.31 -0.99
CA ASP A 43 4.84 11.20 -1.63
C ASP A 43 4.84 10.88 -3.12
N TYR A 44 4.52 11.86 -3.95
CA TYR A 44 4.40 11.70 -5.40
C TYR A 44 5.13 12.83 -6.11
N GLY A 45 5.92 12.47 -7.12
CA GLY A 45 6.66 13.40 -7.95
C GLY A 45 5.96 13.59 -9.30
N PHE A 46 5.70 14.85 -9.66
CA PHE A 46 5.46 15.22 -11.05
C PHE A 46 6.75 15.80 -11.61
N SER A 47 7.23 15.26 -12.73
CA SER A 47 8.44 15.77 -13.38
C SER A 47 8.21 17.09 -14.13
N ASP A 48 6.95 17.45 -14.42
CA ASP A 48 6.60 18.62 -15.23
C ASP A 48 5.41 19.38 -14.64
N GLU A 49 5.43 20.72 -14.76
CA GLU A 49 4.38 21.67 -14.36
C GLU A 49 2.96 21.14 -14.73
N GLU A 50 2.09 20.98 -13.73
CA GLU A 50 0.76 20.42 -13.93
C GLU A 50 -0.32 21.49 -14.21
N GLY A 51 -1.20 21.14 -15.16
CA GLY A 51 -2.56 21.67 -15.25
C GLY A 51 -3.49 21.01 -14.21
N MET A 52 -4.57 21.70 -13.89
CA MET A 52 -5.33 21.62 -12.63
C MET A 52 -6.05 20.30 -12.24
N PHE A 53 -5.94 19.17 -12.95
CA PHE A 53 -6.82 18.00 -12.69
C PHE A 53 -6.18 16.62 -12.90
N PHE A 54 -5.32 16.18 -11.98
CA PHE A 54 -4.91 14.78 -11.83
C PHE A 54 -5.79 14.04 -10.82
N ARG A 55 -6.29 12.85 -11.17
CA ARG A 55 -7.00 11.93 -10.25
C ARG A 55 -6.39 10.53 -10.35
N SER A 56 -5.79 10.06 -9.26
CA SER A 56 -5.31 8.68 -9.12
C SER A 56 -5.94 8.01 -7.92
N THR A 57 -6.37 6.76 -8.08
CA THR A 57 -6.78 5.94 -6.93
C THR A 57 -5.57 5.30 -6.26
N ILE A 58 -5.54 5.40 -4.94
CA ILE A 58 -4.61 4.70 -4.05
C ILE A 58 -5.44 3.84 -3.12
N ASP A 59 -5.13 2.55 -3.06
CA ASP A 59 -5.86 1.59 -2.24
C ASP A 59 -4.89 0.67 -1.50
N THR A 60 -5.28 0.27 -0.29
CA THR A 60 -4.54 -0.70 0.53
C THR A 60 -5.48 -1.78 1.01
N LYS A 61 -5.20 -3.02 0.63
CA LYS A 61 -5.99 -4.18 1.02
C LYS A 61 -5.15 -5.12 1.88
N THR A 62 -5.65 -5.44 3.07
CA THR A 62 -5.03 -6.44 3.95
C THR A 62 -5.81 -7.75 3.91
N GLN A 63 -5.09 -8.87 3.89
CA GLN A 63 -5.65 -10.21 3.94
C GLN A 63 -4.81 -11.11 4.84
N ILE A 64 -5.46 -11.83 5.76
CA ILE A 64 -4.82 -12.90 6.54
C ILE A 64 -4.79 -14.14 5.64
N VAL A 65 -3.60 -14.56 5.20
CA VAL A 65 -3.42 -15.74 4.34
C VAL A 65 -3.44 -17.01 5.18
N SER A 66 -2.82 -16.95 6.36
CA SER A 66 -2.85 -17.99 7.38
C SER A 66 -2.76 -17.36 8.77
N PRO A 67 -2.99 -18.09 9.87
CA PRO A 67 -2.85 -17.54 11.22
C PRO A 67 -1.48 -16.91 11.52
N TYR A 68 -0.45 -17.24 10.74
CA TYR A 68 0.91 -16.72 10.92
C TYR A 68 1.41 -15.88 9.74
N GLU A 69 0.53 -15.55 8.78
CA GLU A 69 0.91 -14.83 7.57
C GLU A 69 -0.17 -13.82 7.16
N VAL A 70 0.25 -12.57 7.02
CA VAL A 70 -0.59 -11.46 6.59
C VAL A 70 -0.02 -10.87 5.31
N LYS A 71 -0.88 -10.64 4.33
CA LYS A 71 -0.54 -10.00 3.07
C LYS A 71 -1.19 -8.62 2.99
N VAL A 72 -0.39 -7.61 2.63
CA VAL A 72 -0.86 -6.26 2.32
C VAL A 72 -0.62 -6.01 0.83
N SER A 73 -1.66 -5.57 0.13
CA SER A 73 -1.62 -5.19 -1.28
C SER A 73 -1.82 -3.69 -1.38
N VAL A 74 -0.81 -2.98 -1.85
CA VAL A 74 -0.87 -1.53 -2.11
C VAL A 74 -1.06 -1.34 -3.61
N THR A 75 -2.12 -0.65 -4.00
CA THR A 75 -2.42 -0.33 -5.39
C THR A 75 -2.31 1.16 -5.62
N PHE A 76 -1.60 1.54 -6.69
CA PHE A 76 -1.46 2.91 -7.13
C PHE A 76 -1.77 3.00 -8.63
N GLY A 77 -2.57 3.99 -9.03
CA GLY A 77 -2.58 4.44 -10.43
C GLY A 77 -3.75 3.96 -11.30
N PHE A 78 -4.94 3.67 -10.75
CA PHE A 78 -6.14 3.73 -11.60
C PHE A 78 -6.39 5.20 -11.98
N ARG A 79 -6.04 5.56 -13.22
CA ARG A 79 -6.08 6.93 -13.75
C ARG A 79 -7.32 7.16 -14.61
N SER A 80 -7.73 8.43 -14.71
CA SER A 80 -8.62 8.88 -15.80
C SER A 80 -7.97 8.64 -17.16
N ARG A 81 -8.77 8.34 -18.19
CA ARG A 81 -8.38 7.85 -19.54
C ARG A 81 -7.40 8.75 -20.31
N GLU A 82 -7.10 9.95 -19.83
CA GLU A 82 -6.39 11.01 -20.57
C GLU A 82 -5.04 11.42 -19.94
N PHE A 83 -4.60 10.77 -18.86
CA PHE A 83 -3.36 11.15 -18.17
C PHE A 83 -2.23 10.13 -18.40
N ASP A 84 -1.46 10.36 -19.46
CA ASP A 84 -0.32 9.55 -19.90
C ASP A 84 1.02 10.20 -19.51
N LYS A 85 1.13 10.67 -18.25
CA LYS A 85 2.40 11.18 -17.72
C LYS A 85 3.07 10.17 -16.81
N ARG A 86 4.39 10.28 -16.80
CA ARG A 86 5.28 9.52 -15.93
C ARG A 86 5.12 10.02 -14.49
N THR A 87 4.67 9.13 -13.59
CA THR A 87 4.53 9.47 -12.16
C THR A 87 5.23 8.40 -11.36
N ASP A 88 6.14 8.82 -10.49
CA ASP A 88 6.66 8.01 -9.41
C ASP A 88 5.90 8.31 -8.11
N ALA A 89 5.68 7.27 -7.33
CA ALA A 89 4.98 7.40 -6.06
C ALA A 89 5.62 6.52 -5.00
N THR A 90 5.69 7.07 -3.80
CA THR A 90 6.09 6.39 -2.58
C THR A 90 4.91 6.44 -1.63
N ILE A 91 4.32 5.27 -1.36
CA ILE A 91 3.18 5.13 -0.48
C ILE A 91 3.65 4.54 0.84
N LYS A 92 3.36 5.25 1.93
CA LYS A 92 3.56 4.79 3.29
C LYS A 92 2.24 4.26 3.83
N TYR A 93 2.29 3.12 4.50
CA TYR A 93 1.13 2.58 5.21
C TYR A 93 1.53 2.01 6.56
N SER A 94 0.53 1.97 7.44
CA SER A 94 0.63 1.32 8.74
C SER A 94 -0.23 0.07 8.73
N LEU A 95 0.38 -1.06 9.07
CA LEU A 95 -0.29 -2.34 9.27
C LEU A 95 -0.53 -2.56 10.76
N PHE A 96 -1.79 -2.69 11.15
CA PHE A 96 -2.24 -3.03 12.48
C PHE A 96 -2.55 -4.51 12.54
N MET A 97 -1.95 -5.24 13.48
CA MET A 97 -2.20 -6.66 13.70
C MET A 97 -2.60 -6.91 15.15
N GLN A 98 -3.73 -7.59 15.34
CA GLN A 98 -4.17 -8.04 16.63
C GLN A 98 -3.84 -9.52 16.80
N PHE A 99 -2.98 -9.81 17.79
CA PHE A 99 -2.59 -11.15 18.16
C PHE A 99 -3.47 -11.73 19.27
N ILE A 100 -3.66 -13.04 19.20
CA ILE A 100 -4.25 -13.85 20.27
C ILE A 100 -3.14 -14.18 21.28
N ASN A 101 -3.37 -13.84 22.55
CA ASN A 101 -2.60 -14.42 23.64
C ASN A 101 -3.26 -15.74 24.03
N TYR A 102 -2.47 -16.80 24.11
CA TYR A 102 -2.86 -18.03 24.80
C TYR A 102 -2.61 -17.88 26.30
#